data_AF-A0A8S2XQW3-F1
#
_entry.id   AF-A0A8S2XQW3-F1
#
_cell.length_a   1.000
_cell.length_b   1.000
_cell.length_c   1.000
_cell.angle_alpha   90.00
_cell.angle_beta   90.00
_cell.angle_gamma   90.00
#
_symmetry.space_group_name_H-M   'P 1'
#
loop_
_entity.id
_entity.type
_entity.pdbx_description
1 polymer ?
#
loop_
_entity_poly.entity_id
_entity_poly.type
_entity_poly.pdbx_seq_one_letter_code
_entity_poly.pdbx_strand_id
1 'polypeptide(L)'
;MSIAPILPCKIVDSKDQDGETLYNVATMNGIIKESFQSAVFLDLTASNFTALRILNTEFLSSISFIQACQTYTSFKSANTCKCNGDCSTNRCQCKKKDRMCCSKCHGGNGLKCKNC
;
A
#
# COMPACT_ATOMS: atom_id res chain seq x y z
N MET A 1 9.28 -15.36 8.03
CA MET A 1 8.15 -14.42 8.16
C MET A 1 8.45 -13.22 7.29
N SER A 2 7.64 -12.96 6.26
CA SER A 2 7.76 -11.74 5.46
C SER A 2 7.20 -10.58 6.28
N ILE A 3 8.02 -9.56 6.56
CA ILE A 3 7.57 -8.34 7.20
C ILE A 3 6.66 -7.63 6.19
N ALA A 4 5.39 -7.43 6.54
CA ALA A 4 4.48 -6.67 5.68
C ALA A 4 5.04 -5.25 5.49
N PRO A 5 5.05 -4.71 4.26
CA PRO A 5 5.61 -3.39 4.02
C PRO A 5 4.81 -2.34 4.78
N ILE A 6 5.51 -1.48 5.52
CA ILE A 6 4.93 -0.34 6.24
C ILE A 6 4.79 0.79 5.23
N LEU A 7 3.59 1.39 5.13
CA LEU A 7 3.31 2.56 4.30
C LEU A 7 3.69 3.84 5.08
N PRO A 8 4.74 4.58 4.70
CA PRO A 8 5.12 5.80 5.38
C PRO A 8 4.15 6.94 5.04
N CYS A 9 3.70 7.66 6.07
CA CYS A 9 2.73 8.74 5.94
C CYS A 9 3.13 9.94 6.81
N LYS A 10 2.62 11.13 6.47
CA LYS A 10 2.65 12.34 7.29
C LYS A 10 1.25 12.58 7.86
N ILE A 11 1.13 12.86 9.16
CA ILE A 11 -0.12 13.33 9.76
C ILE A 11 -0.38 14.75 9.23
N VAL A 12 -1.59 14.98 8.73
CA VAL A 12 -1.98 16.29 8.16
C VAL A 12 -3.05 17.00 8.96
N ASP A 13 -3.90 16.24 9.68
CA ASP A 13 -4.96 16.78 10.52
C ASP A 13 -5.37 15.76 11.58
N SER A 14 -6.04 16.22 12.62
CA SER A 14 -6.62 15.40 13.69
C SER A 14 -7.98 15.92 14.11
N LYS A 15 -8.93 15.01 14.34
CA LYS A 15 -10.27 15.32 14.84
C LYS A 15 -10.62 14.42 16.01
N ASP A 16 -11.37 14.96 16.96
CA ASP A 16 -11.96 14.15 18.03
C ASP A 16 -13.35 13.67 17.61
N GLN A 17 -13.57 12.36 17.74
CA GLN A 17 -14.83 11.70 17.41
C GLN A 17 -15.14 10.68 18.50
N ASP A 18 -16.26 10.85 19.21
CA ASP A 18 -16.72 9.95 20.28
C ASP A 18 -15.68 9.68 21.39
N GLY A 19 -14.86 10.68 21.72
CA GLY A 19 -13.81 10.59 22.73
C GLY A 19 -12.51 9.95 22.23
N GLU A 20 -12.41 9.65 20.94
CA GLU A 20 -11.21 9.16 20.30
C GLU A 20 -10.65 10.17 19.29
N THR A 21 -9.34 10.38 19.32
CA THR A 21 -8.66 11.20 18.30
C THR A 21 -8.36 10.37 17.06
N LEU A 22 -8.90 10.80 15.92
CA LEU A 22 -8.65 10.23 14.61
C LEU A 22 -7.76 11.16 13.78
N TYR A 23 -6.79 10.57 13.10
CA TYR A 23 -5.79 11.29 12.31
C TYR A 23 -6.03 11.09 10.83
N ASN A 24 -5.99 12.19 10.07
CA ASN A 24 -5.88 12.15 8.63
C ASN A 24 -4.41 12.20 8.24
N VAL A 25 -4.07 11.44 7.20
CA VAL A 25 -2.67 11.24 6.81
C VAL A 25 -2.48 11.41 5.30
N ALA A 26 -1.30 11.87 4.91
CA ALA A 26 -0.89 11.99 3.52
C ALA A 26 0.31 11.11 3.22
N THR A 27 0.33 10.60 1.99
CA THR A 27 1.51 9.99 1.37
C THR A 27 2.05 10.94 0.29
N MET A 28 3.21 10.64 -0.28
CA MET A 28 3.73 11.36 -1.45
C MET A 28 2.76 11.41 -2.64
N ASN A 29 1.76 10.52 -2.68
CA ASN A 29 0.83 10.38 -3.81
C ASN A 29 -0.56 10.96 -3.56
N GLY A 30 -0.85 11.45 -2.35
CA GLY A 30 -2.17 11.97 -2.01
C GLY A 30 -2.54 11.89 -0.54
N ILE A 31 -3.61 12.60 -0.18
CA ILE A 31 -4.23 12.55 1.16
C ILE A 31 -5.16 11.35 1.22
N ILE A 32 -5.01 10.50 2.23
CA ILE A 32 -5.86 9.32 2.43
C ILE A 32 -7.23 9.78 2.97
N LYS A 33 -8.31 9.32 2.34
CA LYS A 33 -9.71 9.67 2.69
C LYS A 33 -10.10 9.20 4.08
N GLU A 34 -9.63 8.02 4.43
CA GLU A 34 -9.89 7.38 5.70
C GLU A 34 -9.08 8.05 6.83
N SER A 35 -9.62 8.05 8.05
CA SER A 35 -8.93 8.50 9.26
C SER A 35 -8.57 7.29 10.13
N PHE A 36 -7.52 7.42 10.94
CA PHE A 36 -6.94 6.31 11.69
C PHE A 36 -6.71 6.68 13.15
N GLN A 37 -6.84 5.71 14.06
CA GLN A 37 -6.45 5.88 15.46
C GLN A 37 -4.92 5.85 15.61
N SER A 38 -4.40 6.45 16.68
CA SER A 38 -2.95 6.42 16.95
C SER A 38 -2.38 5.00 17.08
N ALA A 39 -3.17 4.05 17.59
CA ALA A 39 -2.75 2.67 17.83
C ALA A 39 -2.33 1.89 16.57
N VAL A 40 -2.74 2.34 15.38
CA VAL A 40 -2.34 1.68 14.11
C VAL A 40 -1.04 2.24 13.52
N PHE A 41 -0.48 3.29 14.12
CA PHE A 41 0.74 3.91 13.63
C PHE A 41 1.97 3.31 14.29
N LEU A 42 3.01 3.15 13.48
CA LEU A 42 4.37 2.98 13.96
C LEU A 42 5.06 4.34 13.92
N ASP A 43 5.68 4.74 15.03
CA ASP A 43 6.46 5.98 15.07
C ASP A 43 7.73 5.84 14.22
N LEU A 44 7.77 6.59 13.12
CA LEU A 44 8.88 6.66 12.19
C LEU A 44 9.55 8.05 12.19
N THR A 45 9.31 8.88 13.20
CA THR A 45 9.86 10.25 13.28
C THR A 45 11.38 10.30 13.28
N ALA A 46 12.03 9.31 13.92
CA ALA A 46 13.48 9.13 13.91
C ALA A 46 14.03 8.62 12.57
N SER A 47 13.18 8.10 11.68
CA SER A 47 13.58 7.67 10.33
C SER A 47 13.70 8.85 9.36
N ASN A 48 14.58 8.74 8.37
CA ASN A 48 14.79 9.81 7.40
C ASN A 48 13.78 9.74 6.24
N PHE A 49 12.64 10.41 6.42
CA PHE A 49 11.64 10.63 5.38
C PHE A 49 11.52 12.11 5.00
N THR A 50 12.62 12.70 4.52
CA THR A 50 12.66 14.14 4.16
C THR A 50 11.54 14.55 3.21
N ALA A 51 11.25 13.73 2.19
CA ALA A 51 10.20 14.00 1.21
C ALA A 51 8.80 14.14 1.84
N LEU A 52 8.49 13.33 2.86
CA LEU A 52 7.22 13.45 3.60
C LEU A 52 7.21 14.68 4.51
N ARG A 53 8.33 15.05 5.13
CA ARG A 53 8.40 16.23 6.01
C ARG A 53 8.07 17.52 5.26
N ILE A 54 8.70 17.71 4.09
CA ILE A 54 8.51 18.90 3.24
C ILE A 54 7.29 18.82 2.32
N LEU A 55 6.49 17.75 2.41
CA LEU A 55 5.31 17.55 1.58
C LEU A 55 4.32 18.69 1.81
N ASN A 56 4.05 19.46 0.75
CA ASN A 56 2.96 20.43 0.70
C ASN A 56 1.66 19.68 0.36
N THR A 57 0.71 19.72 1.29
CA THR A 57 -0.55 18.97 1.20
C THR A 57 -1.66 19.73 0.46
N GLU A 58 -1.50 21.04 0.20
CA GLU A 58 -2.53 21.88 -0.43
C GLU A 58 -2.87 21.45 -1.86
N PHE A 59 -1.91 20.86 -2.58
CA PHE A 59 -2.07 20.44 -3.97
C PHE A 59 -2.31 18.94 -4.14
N LEU A 60 -2.44 18.19 -3.03
CA LEU A 60 -2.61 16.75 -3.09
C LEU A 60 -4.07 16.36 -3.27
N SER A 61 -4.32 15.52 -4.27
CA SER A 61 -5.63 14.89 -4.44
C SER A 61 -5.93 13.87 -3.35
N SER A 62 -7.22 13.66 -3.10
CA SER A 62 -7.70 12.66 -2.15
C SER A 62 -7.72 11.25 -2.78
N ILE A 63 -7.09 10.28 -2.13
CA ILE A 63 -6.97 8.87 -2.56
C ILE A 63 -7.48 7.94 -1.46
N SER A 64 -7.91 6.72 -1.81
CA SER A 64 -8.23 5.71 -0.80
C SER A 64 -6.97 5.06 -0.21
N PHE A 65 -7.09 4.51 1.00
CA PHE A 65 -6.00 3.73 1.61
C PHE A 65 -5.50 2.59 0.70
N ILE A 66 -6.41 1.91 0.00
CA ILE A 66 -6.04 0.84 -0.94
C ILE A 66 -5.20 1.40 -2.10
N GLN A 67 -5.59 2.55 -2.67
CA GLN A 67 -4.83 3.18 -3.76
C GLN A 67 -3.43 3.61 -3.30
N ALA A 68 -3.31 4.11 -2.07
CA ALA A 68 -2.02 4.47 -1.48
C ALA A 68 -1.12 3.23 -1.34
N CYS A 69 -1.64 2.15 -0.76
CA CYS A 69 -0.93 0.86 -0.62
C CYS A 69 -0.50 0.28 -1.97
N GLN A 70 -1.39 0.31 -2.96
CA GLN A 70 -1.13 -0.16 -4.32
C GLN A 70 -0.01 0.61 -5.00
N THR A 71 -0.03 1.93 -4.85
CA THR A 71 0.99 2.80 -5.44
C THR A 71 2.35 2.57 -4.78
N TYR A 72 2.37 2.51 -3.45
CA TYR A 72 3.59 2.29 -2.68
C TYR A 72 4.24 0.92 -2.96
N THR A 73 3.44 -0.15 -3.00
CA THR A 73 3.92 -1.50 -3.29
C THR A 73 4.13 -1.76 -4.78
N SER A 74 3.87 -0.77 -5.64
CA SER A 74 3.77 -0.95 -7.10
C SER A 74 2.81 -2.08 -7.52
N PHE A 75 1.88 -2.46 -6.64
CA PHE A 75 0.89 -3.49 -6.90
C PHE A 75 -0.34 -2.87 -7.54
N LYS A 76 -0.64 -3.21 -8.79
CA LYS A 76 -1.89 -2.82 -9.45
C LYS A 76 -2.83 -4.03 -9.46
N SER A 77 -3.92 -3.98 -8.71
CA SER A 77 -4.85 -5.12 -8.56
C SER A 77 -5.48 -5.58 -9.87
N ALA A 78 -5.57 -4.71 -10.88
CA ALA A 78 -6.04 -5.05 -12.22
C ALA A 78 -5.04 -5.93 -13.03
N ASN A 79 -3.77 -5.99 -12.60
CA ASN A 79 -2.71 -6.71 -13.32
C ASN A 79 -2.44 -8.11 -12.72
N THR A 80 -3.49 -8.82 -12.33
CA THR A 80 -3.37 -10.22 -11.93
C THR A 80 -3.07 -11.09 -13.15
N CYS A 81 -2.11 -12.02 -13.03
CA CYS A 81 -1.70 -12.84 -14.18
C CYS A 81 -2.75 -13.85 -14.65
N LYS A 82 -3.65 -14.29 -13.75
CA LYS A 82 -4.69 -15.30 -14.02
C LYS A 82 -4.15 -16.61 -14.61
N CYS A 83 -2.88 -16.92 -14.39
CA CYS A 83 -2.29 -18.17 -14.86
C CYS A 83 -2.88 -19.36 -14.08
N ASN A 84 -3.11 -20.48 -14.76
CA ASN A 84 -3.62 -21.72 -14.14
C ASN A 84 -2.50 -22.67 -13.67
N GLY A 85 -1.23 -22.26 -13.78
CA GLY A 85 -0.08 -23.12 -13.54
C GLY A 85 1.15 -22.33 -13.06
N ASP A 86 2.33 -22.91 -13.27
CA ASP A 86 3.59 -22.35 -12.78
C ASP A 86 3.88 -20.97 -13.39
N CYS A 87 4.07 -19.98 -12.50
CA CYS A 87 4.38 -18.60 -12.83
C CYS A 87 5.89 -18.29 -12.82
N SER A 88 6.75 -19.32 -12.88
CA SER A 88 8.21 -19.20 -12.90
C SER A 88 8.77 -18.54 -14.17
N THR A 89 8.01 -18.51 -15.27
CA THR A 89 8.46 -18.00 -16.57
C THR A 89 7.87 -16.62 -16.90
N ASN A 90 8.51 -15.91 -17.84
CA ASN A 90 8.05 -14.61 -18.37
C ASN A 90 6.71 -14.67 -19.14
N ARG A 91 6.08 -15.86 -19.26
CA ARG A 91 4.67 -15.99 -19.69
C ARG A 91 3.72 -15.42 -18.65
N CYS A 92 4.08 -15.50 -17.37
CA CYS A 92 3.34 -14.82 -16.31
C CYS A 92 3.64 -13.32 -16.33
N GLN A 93 2.59 -12.50 -16.42
CA GLN A 93 2.76 -11.03 -16.38
C GLN A 93 3.31 -10.51 -15.05
N CYS A 94 3.07 -11.20 -13.93
CA CYS A 94 3.66 -10.85 -12.65
C CYS A 94 5.18 -11.05 -12.71
N LYS A 95 5.63 -12.24 -13.14
CA LYS A 95 7.06 -12.55 -13.30
C LYS A 95 7.76 -11.62 -14.29
N LYS A 96 7.15 -11.38 -15.46
CA LYS A 96 7.68 -10.47 -16.49
C LYS A 96 7.88 -9.04 -15.98
N LYS A 97 7.11 -8.62 -14.98
CA LYS A 97 7.20 -7.28 -14.37
C LYS A 97 7.87 -7.33 -12.99
N ASP A 98 8.68 -8.36 -12.74
CA ASP A 98 9.41 -8.62 -11.49
C ASP A 98 8.56 -8.46 -10.22
N ARG A 99 7.33 -8.98 -10.27
CA ARG A 99 6.37 -8.97 -9.15
C ARG A 99 5.97 -10.39 -8.75
N MET A 100 5.80 -10.61 -7.46
CA MET A 100 5.18 -11.82 -6.93
C MET A 100 3.67 -11.83 -7.22
N CYS A 101 3.14 -13.02 -7.46
CA CYS A 101 1.71 -13.31 -7.53
C CYS A 101 1.11 -13.23 -6.12
N CYS A 102 -0.12 -12.74 -6.02
CA CYS A 102 -0.86 -12.70 -4.75
C CYS A 102 -2.07 -13.64 -4.82
N SER A 103 -2.82 -13.74 -3.73
CA SER A 103 -4.06 -14.55 -3.66
C SER A 103 -5.08 -14.18 -4.76
N LYS A 104 -5.13 -12.91 -5.19
CA LYS A 104 -6.00 -12.45 -6.29
C LYS A 104 -5.52 -12.89 -7.68
N CYS A 105 -4.28 -13.35 -7.83
CA CYS A 105 -3.76 -13.80 -9.12
C CYS A 105 -4.41 -15.08 -9.63
N HIS A 106 -4.78 -15.98 -8.72
CA HIS A 106 -5.26 -17.32 -9.07
C HIS A 106 -6.66 -17.63 -8.53
N GLY A 107 -7.33 -16.67 -7.90
CA GLY A 107 -8.67 -16.86 -7.33
C GLY A 107 -8.76 -18.01 -6.32
N GLY A 108 -7.68 -18.24 -5.55
CA GLY A 108 -7.58 -19.38 -4.63
C GLY A 108 -6.90 -20.63 -5.19
N ASN A 109 -6.70 -20.75 -6.51
CA ASN A 109 -6.06 -21.91 -7.15
C ASN A 109 -4.52 -21.80 -7.26
N GLY A 110 -3.88 -21.13 -6.29
CA GLY A 110 -2.46 -20.80 -6.30
C GLY A 110 -1.51 -21.97 -6.01
N LEU A 111 -2.01 -23.17 -5.73
CA LEU A 111 -1.22 -24.33 -5.29
C LEU A 111 -0.05 -24.72 -6.22
N LYS A 112 -0.15 -24.37 -7.51
CA LYS A 112 0.88 -24.67 -8.52
C LYS A 112 1.74 -23.46 -8.88
N CYS A 113 1.51 -22.30 -8.26
CA CYS A 113 2.28 -21.09 -8.51
C CYS A 113 3.59 -21.14 -7.72
N LYS A 114 4.73 -20.94 -8.40
CA LYS A 114 6.06 -20.82 -7.77
C LYS A 114 6.59 -19.38 -7.70
N ASN A 115 5.78 -18.42 -8.11
CA ASN A 115 6.11 -16.99 -8.12
C ASN A 115 5.13 -16.25 -7.22
N CYS A 116 4.95 -16.71 -5.99
CA CYS A 116 4.05 -16.13 -4.99
C CYS A 116 4.82 -15.67 -3.75
#